data_AF-A0A2S8GSP8-F1
#
_entry.id   AF-A0A2S8GSP8-F1
#
_cell.length_a   1.000
_cell.length_b   1.000
_cell.length_c   1.000
_cell.angle_alpha   90.00
_cell.angle_beta   90.00
_cell.angle_gamma   90.00
#
_symmetry.space_group_name_H-M   'P 1'
#
loop_
_entity.id
_entity.type
_entity.pdbx_description
1 polymer ?
#
loop_
_entity_poly.entity_id
_entity_poly.type
_entity_poly.pdbx_seq_one_letter_code
_entity_poly.pdbx_strand_id
1 'polypeptide(L)'
;MTWLAIGGVVCLGFVVLFVGAVTLLFVYASYSEKATEKRLRENGKPVLGVLVMANSQFLQEQSIASAPALVIISHEPPTPDLAAAMRDVASDLFELYTAEDSKIASLSPPEQKMAELIKNDSYREGRRNRVSLEMTQGRVLYMTDIWLQRDRLPDHVGASRVLACLATGQEEGEVMALPFGEEAAQRIYAAVGV
;
A
#
# COMPACT_ATOMS: atom_id res chain seq x y z
N MET A 1 -26.41 41.53 -30.75
CA MET A 1 -27.13 40.53 -29.94
C MET A 1 -26.75 39.09 -30.31
N THR A 2 -26.55 38.74 -31.58
CA THR A 2 -26.17 37.39 -32.05
C THR A 2 -24.84 36.85 -31.50
N TRP A 3 -23.80 37.69 -31.41
CA TRP A 3 -22.49 37.29 -30.89
C TRP A 3 -22.51 36.84 -29.42
N LEU A 4 -23.36 37.46 -28.59
CA LEU A 4 -23.53 37.06 -27.18
C LEU A 4 -24.22 35.69 -27.07
N ALA A 5 -25.22 35.42 -27.93
CA ALA A 5 -25.89 34.13 -27.97
C ALA A 5 -24.96 33.00 -28.44
N ILE A 6 -24.15 33.24 -29.47
CA ILE A 6 -23.18 32.26 -29.99
C ILE A 6 -22.10 31.99 -28.94
N GLY A 7 -21.55 33.03 -28.31
CA GLY A 7 -20.57 32.88 -27.23
C GLY A 7 -21.12 32.11 -26.02
N GLY A 8 -22.37 32.37 -25.64
CA GLY A 8 -23.05 31.65 -24.57
C GLY A 8 -23.25 30.16 -24.87
N VAL A 9 -23.65 29.81 -26.09
CA VAL A 9 -23.82 28.40 -26.51
C VAL A 9 -22.49 27.65 -26.55
N VAL A 10 -21.43 28.28 -27.06
CA VAL A 10 -20.09 27.68 -27.06
C VAL A 10 -19.59 27.44 -25.64
N CYS A 11 -19.76 28.43 -24.74
CA CYS A 11 -19.37 28.30 -23.34
C CYS A 11 -20.13 27.17 -22.63
N LEU A 12 -21.45 27.09 -22.83
CA LEU A 12 -22.27 26.00 -22.30
C LEU A 12 -21.82 24.63 -22.82
N GLY A 13 -21.49 24.53 -24.12
CA GLY A 13 -20.96 23.30 -24.71
C GLY A 13 -19.66 22.83 -24.07
N PHE A 14 -18.72 23.75 -23.81
CA PHE A 14 -17.47 23.44 -23.10
C PHE A 14 -17.71 22.97 -21.67
N VAL A 15 -18.62 23.61 -20.93
CA VAL A 15 -18.97 23.21 -19.56
C VAL A 15 -19.57 21.80 -19.55
N VAL A 16 -20.50 21.49 -20.47
CA VAL A 16 -21.10 20.16 -20.56
C VAL A 16 -20.06 19.10 -20.92
N LEU A 17 -19.16 19.38 -21.87
CA LEU A 17 -18.07 18.46 -22.22
C LEU A 17 -17.12 18.23 -21.05
N PHE A 18 -16.74 19.29 -20.33
CA PHE A 18 -15.86 19.19 -19.16
C PHE A 18 -16.49 18.37 -18.04
N VAL A 19 -17.75 18.67 -17.68
CA VAL A 19 -18.50 17.90 -16.67
C VAL A 19 -18.68 16.44 -17.10
N GLY A 20 -18.97 16.19 -18.37
CA GLY A 20 -19.06 14.84 -18.93
C GLY A 20 -17.74 14.08 -18.81
N ALA A 21 -16.60 14.72 -19.14
CA ALA A 21 -15.27 14.12 -19.03
C ALA A 21 -14.91 13.80 -17.56
N VAL A 22 -15.14 14.74 -16.63
CA VAL A 22 -14.89 14.52 -15.20
C VAL A 22 -15.74 13.38 -14.65
N THR A 23 -17.02 13.33 -15.02
CA THR A 23 -17.94 12.25 -14.59
C THR A 23 -17.47 10.89 -15.11
N LEU A 24 -17.06 10.83 -16.39
CA LEU A 24 -16.60 9.60 -17.02
C LEU A 24 -15.29 9.11 -16.37
N LEU A 25 -14.36 10.02 -16.06
CA LEU A 25 -13.13 9.70 -15.31
C LEU A 25 -13.43 9.15 -13.92
N PHE A 26 -14.37 9.77 -13.19
CA PHE A 26 -14.75 9.31 -11.85
C PHE A 26 -15.38 7.91 -11.86
N VAL A 27 -16.28 7.65 -12.81
CA VAL A 27 -16.91 6.33 -12.99
C VAL A 27 -15.85 5.28 -13.38
N TYR A 28 -14.92 5.63 -14.27
CA TYR A 28 -13.84 4.74 -14.68
C TYR A 28 -12.94 4.36 -13.50
N ALA A 29 -12.49 5.33 -12.70
CA ALA A 29 -11.68 5.09 -11.51
C ALA A 29 -12.41 4.22 -10.48
N SER A 30 -13.69 4.50 -10.22
CA SER A 30 -14.52 3.69 -9.31
C SER A 30 -14.72 2.25 -9.81
N TYR A 31 -14.79 2.05 -11.13
CA TYR A 31 -14.93 0.74 -11.74
C TYR A 31 -13.63 -0.06 -11.68
N SER A 32 -12.47 0.57 -11.93
CA SER A 32 -11.18 -0.09 -11.85
C SER A 32 -10.87 -0.58 -10.44
N GLU A 33 -11.14 0.22 -9.40
CA GLU A 33 -10.95 -0.18 -8.00
C GLU A 33 -11.78 -1.43 -7.65
N LYS A 34 -13.06 -1.44 -8.03
CA LYS A 34 -13.95 -2.58 -7.79
C LYS A 34 -13.50 -3.83 -8.55
N ALA A 35 -12.99 -3.67 -9.77
CA ALA A 35 -12.46 -4.78 -10.55
C ALA A 35 -11.20 -5.36 -9.92
N THR A 36 -10.26 -4.51 -9.47
CA THR A 36 -9.05 -4.92 -8.75
C THR A 36 -9.40 -5.63 -7.44
N GLU A 37 -10.28 -5.06 -6.62
CA GLU A 37 -10.74 -5.70 -5.39
C GLU A 37 -11.39 -7.07 -5.66
N LYS A 38 -12.24 -7.17 -6.69
CA LYS A 38 -12.87 -8.44 -7.07
C LYS A 38 -11.80 -9.49 -7.45
N ARG A 39 -10.82 -9.13 -8.29
CA ARG A 39 -9.74 -10.04 -8.68
C ARG A 39 -8.91 -10.52 -7.49
N LEU A 40 -8.60 -9.61 -6.57
CA LEU A 40 -7.88 -9.91 -5.33
C LEU A 40 -8.69 -10.83 -4.41
N ARG A 41 -10.01 -10.64 -4.30
CA ARG A 41 -10.85 -11.52 -3.48
C ARG A 41 -11.02 -12.91 -4.10
N GLU A 42 -11.07 -13.02 -5.42
CA GLU A 42 -11.22 -14.30 -6.12
C GLU A 42 -9.92 -15.11 -6.17
N ASN A 43 -8.76 -14.45 -6.34
CA ASN A 43 -7.48 -15.11 -6.60
C ASN A 43 -6.42 -14.90 -5.51
N GLY A 44 -6.67 -13.98 -4.58
CA GLY A 44 -5.72 -13.60 -3.55
C GLY A 44 -5.66 -14.63 -2.43
N LYS A 45 -4.47 -14.77 -1.86
CA LYS A 45 -4.25 -15.56 -0.65
C LYS A 45 -4.07 -14.61 0.54
N PRO A 46 -4.67 -14.91 1.70
CA PRO A 46 -4.40 -14.18 2.93
C PRO A 46 -2.91 -14.28 3.28
N VAL A 47 -2.27 -13.15 3.54
CA VAL A 47 -0.85 -13.03 3.89
C VAL A 47 -0.67 -12.06 5.04
N LEU A 48 0.39 -12.27 5.81
CA LEU A 48 0.80 -11.32 6.85
C LEU A 48 1.50 -10.14 6.18
N GLY A 49 1.07 -8.93 6.53
CA GLY A 49 1.71 -7.67 6.18
C GLY A 49 2.21 -6.92 7.41
N VAL A 50 3.31 -6.19 7.27
CA VAL A 50 3.79 -5.23 8.26
C VAL A 50 4.02 -3.88 7.59
N LEU A 51 3.50 -2.82 8.21
CA LEU A 51 3.62 -1.45 7.75
C LEU A 51 5.05 -0.95 7.94
N VAL A 52 5.68 -0.55 6.83
CA VAL A 52 7.01 0.11 6.82
C VAL A 52 6.81 1.62 6.93
N MET A 53 5.96 2.18 6.08
CA MET A 53 5.70 3.60 5.99
C MET A 53 4.25 3.87 5.62
N ALA A 54 3.65 4.87 6.26
CA ALA A 54 2.43 5.53 5.80
C ALA A 54 2.53 7.01 6.16
N ASN A 55 1.68 7.82 5.55
CA ASN A 55 1.53 9.22 5.92
C ASN A 55 1.21 9.33 7.43
N SER A 56 1.97 10.16 8.17
CA SER A 56 1.81 10.31 9.62
C SER A 56 0.49 10.97 10.01
N GLN A 57 0.02 11.96 9.23
CA GLN A 57 -1.31 12.55 9.40
C GLN A 57 -2.40 11.51 9.15
N PHE A 58 -2.20 10.60 8.18
CA PHE A 58 -3.10 9.46 8.03
C PHE A 58 -3.10 8.66 9.34
N LEU A 59 -1.97 8.18 9.84
CA LEU A 59 -1.97 7.38 11.08
C LEU A 59 -2.55 8.09 12.32
N GLN A 60 -2.46 9.42 12.41
CA GLN A 60 -2.90 10.20 13.58
C GLN A 60 -4.32 10.78 13.47
N GLU A 61 -4.72 11.22 12.28
CA GLU A 61 -5.98 11.92 12.04
C GLU A 61 -7.03 11.01 11.41
N GLN A 62 -8.23 10.97 12.00
CA GLN A 62 -9.35 10.22 11.46
C GLN A 62 -9.99 10.87 10.23
N SER A 63 -9.59 12.09 9.89
CA SER A 63 -10.10 12.87 8.75
C SER A 63 -9.68 12.31 7.39
N ILE A 64 -8.55 11.59 7.33
CA ILE A 64 -8.00 11.05 6.07
C ILE A 64 -8.51 9.61 5.86
N ALA A 65 -9.40 9.45 4.87
CA ALA A 65 -10.05 8.17 4.56
C ALA A 65 -9.08 7.11 3.99
N SER A 66 -8.09 7.53 3.21
CA SER A 66 -7.12 6.62 2.61
C SER A 66 -5.79 7.30 2.32
N ALA A 67 -4.69 6.56 2.35
CA ALA A 67 -3.38 7.04 1.98
C ALA A 67 -2.53 5.92 1.34
N PRO A 68 -1.56 6.26 0.47
CA PRO A 68 -0.56 5.30 0.04
C PRO A 68 0.29 4.87 1.24
N ALA A 69 0.65 3.59 1.25
CA ALA A 69 1.48 2.99 2.27
C ALA A 69 2.45 1.99 1.64
N LEU A 70 3.61 1.84 2.28
CA LEU A 70 4.58 0.82 1.98
C LEU A 70 4.48 -0.27 3.04
N VAL A 71 4.28 -1.51 2.60
CA VAL A 71 4.23 -2.67 3.48
C VAL A 71 5.24 -3.71 3.03
N ILE A 72 5.68 -4.54 3.96
CA ILE A 72 6.32 -5.81 3.65
C ILE A 72 5.33 -6.93 3.88
N ILE A 73 5.31 -7.92 2.97
CA ILE A 73 4.45 -9.09 3.09
C ILE A 73 5.28 -10.38 3.09
N SER A 74 4.71 -11.41 3.70
CA SER A 74 5.24 -12.78 3.65
C SER A 74 4.15 -13.76 3.21
N HIS A 75 4.53 -14.69 2.34
CA HIS A 75 3.69 -15.83 1.98
C HIS A 75 3.84 -17.02 2.94
N GLU A 76 4.74 -16.92 3.93
CA GLU A 76 4.85 -17.92 5.00
C GLU A 76 3.60 -17.90 5.90
N PRO A 77 3.24 -19.02 6.54
CA PRO A 77 2.14 -19.05 7.50
C PRO A 77 2.34 -18.01 8.62
N PRO A 78 1.29 -17.25 8.99
CA PRO A 78 1.40 -16.23 10.03
C PRO A 78 1.72 -16.89 11.38
N THR A 79 2.78 -16.41 12.02
CA THR A 79 3.21 -16.83 13.36
C THR A 79 3.74 -15.62 14.12
N PRO A 80 3.77 -15.65 15.47
CA PRO A 80 4.30 -14.54 16.26
C PRO A 80 5.76 -14.23 15.92
N ASP A 81 6.59 -15.27 15.71
CA ASP A 81 8.01 -15.14 15.36
C ASP A 81 8.19 -14.48 13.99
N LEU A 82 7.36 -14.85 13.01
CA LEU A 82 7.36 -14.21 11.69
C LEU A 82 6.98 -12.74 11.80
N ALA A 83 5.95 -12.41 12.58
CA ALA A 83 5.51 -11.04 12.79
C ALA A 83 6.59 -10.19 13.47
N ALA A 84 7.30 -10.74 14.45
CA ALA A 84 8.44 -10.07 15.09
C ALA A 84 9.57 -9.81 14.10
N ALA A 85 10.01 -10.84 13.36
CA ALA A 85 11.07 -10.71 12.36
C ALA A 85 10.70 -9.69 11.26
N MET A 86 9.44 -9.68 10.82
CA MET A 86 8.96 -8.69 9.86
C MET A 86 8.95 -7.27 10.45
N ARG A 87 8.58 -7.08 11.72
CA ARG A 87 8.65 -5.76 12.37
C ARG A 87 10.07 -5.23 12.45
N ASP A 88 11.04 -6.08 12.75
CA ASP A 88 12.45 -5.69 12.79
C ASP A 88 12.91 -5.23 11.39
N VAL A 89 12.64 -6.03 10.36
CA VAL A 89 12.95 -5.67 8.96
C VAL A 89 12.23 -4.38 8.53
N ALA A 90 10.97 -4.21 8.90
CA ALA A 90 10.22 -3.00 8.60
C ALA A 90 10.80 -1.76 9.30
N SER A 91 11.32 -1.92 10.51
CA SER A 91 12.04 -0.86 11.23
C SER A 91 13.33 -0.49 10.50
N ASP A 92 14.15 -1.48 10.14
CA ASP A 92 15.40 -1.28 9.40
C ASP A 92 15.15 -0.57 8.07
N LEU A 93 14.11 -0.98 7.33
CA LEU A 93 13.70 -0.34 6.09
C LEU A 93 13.28 1.12 6.31
N PHE A 94 12.52 1.41 7.38
CA PHE A 94 12.14 2.78 7.70
C PHE A 94 13.36 3.65 8.08
N GLU A 95 14.35 3.08 8.77
CA GLU A 95 15.62 3.75 9.03
C GLU A 95 16.40 4.05 7.73
N LEU A 96 16.42 3.11 6.77
CA LEU A 96 17.04 3.34 5.46
C LEU A 96 16.32 4.44 4.68
N TYR A 97 14.99 4.49 4.74
CA TYR A 97 14.20 5.53 4.09
C TYR A 97 14.53 6.92 4.63
N THR A 98 14.70 7.04 5.94
CA THR A 98 14.97 8.32 6.63
C THR A 98 16.45 8.68 6.71
N ALA A 99 17.36 7.76 6.35
CA ALA A 99 18.80 7.98 6.39
C ALA A 99 19.27 9.04 5.39
N GLU A 100 20.27 9.82 5.79
CA GLU A 100 21.00 10.72 4.89
C GLU A 100 21.85 9.94 3.88
N ASP A 101 22.09 10.52 2.71
CA ASP A 101 22.84 9.88 1.62
C ASP A 101 24.30 9.56 2.02
N SER A 102 24.89 10.37 2.92
CA SER A 102 26.20 10.13 3.52
C SER A 102 26.24 8.83 4.34
N LYS A 103 25.19 8.57 5.12
CA LYS A 103 25.02 7.34 5.89
C LYS A 103 24.83 6.16 4.93
N ILE A 104 23.99 6.31 3.91
CA ILE A 104 23.72 5.26 2.92
C ILE A 104 24.99 4.84 2.18
N ALA A 105 25.83 5.80 1.76
CA ALA A 105 27.08 5.51 1.06
C ALA A 105 28.07 4.65 1.88
N SER A 106 27.91 4.59 3.21
CA SER A 106 28.74 3.77 4.11
C SER A 106 28.18 2.37 4.37
N LEU A 107 26.94 2.08 3.95
CA LEU A 107 26.28 0.79 4.16
C LEU A 107 26.78 -0.28 3.20
N SER A 108 26.39 -1.53 3.44
CA SER A 108 26.70 -2.63 2.53
C SER A 108 25.98 -2.46 1.18
N PRO A 109 26.50 -3.04 0.07
CA PRO A 109 25.84 -2.94 -1.24
C PRO A 109 24.36 -3.38 -1.27
N PRO A 110 23.95 -4.46 -0.57
CA PRO A 110 22.53 -4.82 -0.49
C PRO A 110 21.65 -3.75 0.18
N GLU A 111 22.14 -3.12 1.25
CA GLU A 111 21.42 -2.05 1.95
C GLU A 111 21.36 -0.77 1.11
N GLN A 112 22.44 -0.43 0.41
CA GLN A 112 22.45 0.70 -0.54
C GLN A 112 21.39 0.52 -1.62
N LYS A 113 21.32 -0.67 -2.24
CA LYS A 113 20.30 -0.99 -3.24
C LYS A 113 18.89 -0.92 -2.63
N MET A 114 18.70 -1.37 -1.39
CA MET A 114 17.41 -1.28 -0.72
C MET A 114 17.02 0.17 -0.42
N ALA A 115 17.98 1.01 -0.02
CA ALA A 115 17.81 2.44 0.20
C ALA A 115 17.38 3.14 -1.10
N GLU A 116 18.00 2.83 -2.24
CA GLU A 116 17.58 3.35 -3.55
C GLU A 116 16.13 2.96 -3.90
N LEU A 117 15.75 1.70 -3.64
CA LEU A 117 14.40 1.20 -3.92
C LEU A 117 13.34 1.87 -3.03
N ILE A 118 13.62 2.02 -1.72
CA ILE A 118 12.65 2.59 -0.78
C ILE A 118 12.54 4.11 -0.85
N LYS A 119 13.63 4.81 -1.19
CA LYS A 119 13.61 6.26 -1.42
C LYS A 119 12.88 6.65 -2.71
N ASN A 120 12.63 5.68 -3.61
CA ASN A 120 11.73 5.88 -4.74
C ASN A 120 10.26 5.85 -4.27
N ASP A 121 9.82 7.00 -3.76
CA ASP A 121 8.51 7.28 -3.17
C ASP A 121 7.36 7.33 -4.19
N SER A 122 7.64 7.19 -5.48
CA SER A 122 6.61 7.12 -6.51
C SER A 122 5.81 5.84 -6.34
N TYR A 123 4.57 5.97 -5.85
CA TYR A 123 3.61 4.87 -5.75
C TYR A 123 3.47 4.16 -7.10
N ARG A 124 3.61 2.83 -7.09
CA ARG A 124 3.40 2.00 -8.28
C ARG A 124 2.51 0.82 -7.92
N GLU A 125 1.30 0.82 -8.46
CA GLU A 125 0.36 -0.29 -8.28
C GLU A 125 0.98 -1.61 -8.76
N GLY A 126 0.86 -2.65 -7.94
CA GLY A 126 1.44 -3.98 -8.22
C GLY A 126 2.96 -4.07 -8.09
N ARG A 127 3.66 -3.00 -7.67
CA ARG A 127 5.11 -3.05 -7.41
C ARG A 127 5.38 -4.03 -6.27
N ARG A 128 6.20 -5.04 -6.55
CA ARG A 128 6.67 -6.01 -5.56
C ARG A 128 8.18 -6.18 -5.71
N ASN A 129 8.92 -5.72 -4.70
CA ASN A 129 10.37 -5.82 -4.65
C ASN A 129 10.75 -6.82 -3.56
N ARG A 130 11.54 -7.84 -3.91
CA ARG A 130 12.08 -8.76 -2.91
C ARG A 130 13.07 -8.03 -2.00
N VAL A 131 12.90 -8.17 -0.70
CA VAL A 131 13.88 -7.68 0.29
C VAL A 131 15.11 -8.58 0.24
N SER A 132 16.30 -8.02 0.42
CA SER A 132 17.54 -8.79 0.36
C SER A 132 17.56 -9.88 1.43
N LEU A 133 18.16 -11.03 1.11
CA LEU A 133 18.19 -12.17 2.04
C LEU A 133 19.06 -11.88 3.26
N GLU A 134 20.05 -11.02 3.09
CA GLU A 134 20.95 -10.54 4.14
C GLU A 134 20.18 -9.76 5.21
N MET A 135 19.25 -8.89 4.80
CA MET A 135 18.41 -8.12 5.73
C MET A 135 17.32 -8.97 6.40
N THR A 136 16.87 -10.02 5.72
CA THR A 136 15.73 -10.84 6.16
C THR A 136 16.16 -12.15 6.85
N GLN A 137 17.47 -12.31 7.11
CA GLN A 137 18.05 -13.53 7.68
C GLN A 137 17.65 -14.80 6.90
N GLY A 138 17.58 -14.68 5.56
CA GLY A 138 17.24 -15.76 4.64
C GLY A 138 15.74 -15.94 4.36
N ARG A 139 14.86 -15.14 4.96
CA ARG A 139 13.41 -15.20 4.70
C ARG A 139 13.02 -14.55 3.38
N VAL A 140 11.93 -15.01 2.79
CA VAL A 140 11.42 -14.44 1.53
C VAL A 140 10.34 -13.41 1.84
N LEU A 141 10.76 -12.16 1.96
CA LEU A 141 9.86 -11.02 2.18
C LEU A 141 9.80 -10.13 0.94
N TYR A 142 8.64 -9.51 0.74
CA TYR A 142 8.42 -8.60 -0.39
C TYR A 142 7.92 -7.25 0.10
N MET A 143 8.60 -6.19 -0.32
CA MET A 143 8.18 -4.80 -0.15
C MET A 143 7.23 -4.43 -1.29
N THR A 144 6.09 -3.82 -0.96
CA THR A 144 5.03 -3.51 -1.92
C THR A 144 4.26 -2.26 -1.49
N ASP A 145 3.80 -1.49 -2.49
CA ASP A 145 2.93 -0.35 -2.26
C ASP A 145 1.49 -0.82 -2.20
N ILE A 146 0.74 -0.32 -1.21
CA ILE A 146 -0.70 -0.53 -1.13
C ILE A 146 -1.42 0.80 -0.94
N TRP A 147 -2.67 0.85 -1.40
CA TRP A 147 -3.58 1.91 -1.02
C TRP A 147 -4.31 1.51 0.25
N LEU A 148 -3.98 2.17 1.37
CA LEU A 148 -4.47 1.80 2.69
C LEU A 148 -5.74 2.58 3.00
N GLN A 149 -6.85 1.88 3.22
CA GLN A 149 -8.12 2.47 3.62
C GLN A 149 -8.27 2.42 5.14
N ARG A 150 -8.85 3.49 5.71
CA ARG A 150 -8.99 3.67 7.16
C ARG A 150 -9.77 2.54 7.83
N ASP A 151 -10.88 2.14 7.21
CA ASP A 151 -11.80 1.10 7.67
C ASP A 151 -11.18 -0.31 7.67
N ARG A 152 -9.96 -0.46 7.16
CA ARG A 152 -9.19 -1.71 7.14
C ARG A 152 -8.09 -1.75 8.19
N LEU A 153 -7.86 -0.66 8.91
CA LEU A 153 -6.86 -0.60 9.97
C LEU A 153 -7.40 -1.23 11.26
N PRO A 154 -6.60 -2.04 11.97
CA PRO A 154 -6.90 -2.36 13.37
C PRO A 154 -6.76 -1.10 14.24
N ASP A 155 -7.53 -1.01 15.32
CA ASP A 155 -7.55 0.14 16.25
C ASP A 155 -6.15 0.49 16.81
N HIS A 156 -5.26 -0.51 16.88
CA HIS A 156 -3.90 -0.37 17.43
C HIS A 156 -2.80 -0.48 16.36
N VAL A 157 -3.11 -0.22 15.08
CA VAL A 157 -2.12 -0.34 13.99
C VAL A 157 -0.87 0.52 14.20
N GLY A 158 -1.01 1.68 14.86
CA GLY A 158 0.13 2.54 15.19
C GLY A 158 1.16 1.87 16.12
N ALA A 159 0.71 0.93 16.96
CA ALA A 159 1.57 0.18 17.87
C ALA A 159 1.98 -1.19 17.30
N SER A 160 1.03 -1.95 16.74
CA SER A 160 1.30 -3.31 16.25
C SER A 160 2.00 -3.33 14.88
N ARG A 161 1.76 -2.31 14.05
CA ARG A 161 2.17 -2.21 12.63
C ARG A 161 1.77 -3.40 11.77
N VAL A 162 0.93 -4.30 12.26
CA VAL A 162 0.53 -5.51 11.55
C VAL A 162 -0.74 -5.25 10.76
N LEU A 163 -0.79 -5.80 9.56
CA LEU A 163 -1.94 -5.80 8.67
C LEU A 163 -2.20 -7.22 8.17
N ALA A 164 -3.46 -7.63 8.15
CA ALA A 164 -3.88 -8.75 7.34
C ALA A 164 -4.08 -8.27 5.90
N CYS A 165 -3.50 -8.96 4.92
CA CYS A 165 -3.58 -8.58 3.52
C CYS A 165 -4.05 -9.76 2.66
N LEU A 166 -4.58 -9.45 1.47
CA LEU A 166 -4.66 -10.37 0.34
C LEU A 166 -3.53 -10.05 -0.63
N ALA A 167 -2.86 -11.08 -1.12
CA ALA A 167 -1.87 -10.95 -2.19
C ALA A 167 -2.17 -11.94 -3.32
N THR A 168 -2.11 -11.46 -4.55
CA THR A 168 -2.09 -12.34 -5.73
C THR A 168 -0.65 -12.69 -6.10
N GLY A 169 -0.47 -13.84 -6.76
CA GLY A 169 0.86 -14.33 -7.18
C GLY A 169 1.80 -14.66 -6.02
N GLN A 170 3.09 -14.78 -6.32
CA GLN A 170 4.16 -15.00 -5.34
C GLN A 170 5.19 -13.86 -5.47
N GLU A 171 5.88 -13.78 -6.60
CA GLU A 171 6.91 -12.75 -6.83
C GLU A 171 6.38 -11.42 -7.35
N GLU A 172 5.21 -11.46 -8.02
CA GLU A 172 4.51 -10.30 -8.57
C GLU A 172 3.02 -10.39 -8.26
N GLY A 173 2.33 -9.24 -8.34
CA GLY A 173 0.88 -9.16 -8.21
C GLY A 173 0.44 -8.02 -7.31
N GLU A 174 -0.89 -7.89 -7.20
CA GLU A 174 -1.56 -6.89 -6.41
C GLU A 174 -1.60 -7.31 -4.93
N VAL A 175 -1.58 -6.33 -4.03
CA VAL A 175 -1.71 -6.53 -2.58
C VAL A 175 -2.71 -5.52 -2.04
N MET A 176 -3.55 -5.97 -1.12
CA MET A 176 -4.61 -5.14 -0.55
C MET A 176 -4.83 -5.52 0.91
N ALA A 177 -4.94 -4.53 1.79
CA ALA A 177 -5.31 -4.76 3.19
C ALA A 177 -6.73 -5.35 3.28
N LEU A 178 -6.93 -6.31 4.18
CA LEU A 178 -8.22 -6.88 4.50
C LEU A 178 -8.95 -6.02 5.55
N PRO A 179 -10.28 -5.85 5.45
CA PRO A 179 -11.07 -5.28 6.52
C PRO A 179 -10.85 -6.02 7.85
N PHE A 180 -10.72 -5.28 8.95
CA PHE A 180 -10.40 -5.87 10.26
C PHE A 180 -11.40 -6.96 10.67
N GLY A 181 -12.70 -6.75 10.43
CA GLY A 181 -13.76 -7.69 10.79
C GLY A 181 -13.87 -8.95 9.92
N GLU A 182 -13.06 -9.09 8.86
CA GLU A 182 -13.13 -10.24 7.96
C GLU A 182 -12.51 -11.50 8.61
N GLU A 183 -13.13 -12.67 8.42
CA GLU A 183 -12.68 -13.93 9.05
C GLU A 183 -11.22 -14.28 8.71
N ALA A 184 -10.79 -14.03 7.47
CA ALA A 184 -9.39 -14.22 7.08
C ALA A 184 -8.43 -13.28 7.84
N ALA A 185 -8.85 -12.04 8.07
CA ALA A 185 -8.06 -11.07 8.82
C ALA A 185 -7.96 -11.46 10.30
N GLN A 186 -9.09 -11.80 10.92
CA GLN A 186 -9.16 -12.26 12.31
C GLN A 186 -8.27 -13.49 12.55
N ARG A 187 -8.21 -14.45 11.61
CA ARG A 187 -7.30 -15.60 11.70
C ARG A 187 -5.83 -15.19 11.70
N ILE A 188 -5.44 -14.22 10.87
CA ILE A 188 -4.06 -13.72 10.84
C ILE A 188 -3.73 -13.02 12.14
N TYR A 189 -4.58 -12.09 12.60
CA TYR A 189 -4.36 -11.33 13.84
C TYR A 189 -4.27 -12.25 15.06
N ALA A 190 -5.18 -13.22 15.18
CA ALA A 190 -5.13 -14.23 16.24
C ALA A 190 -3.84 -15.06 16.20
N ALA A 191 -3.34 -15.42 15.02
CA ALA A 191 -2.11 -16.20 14.87
C ALA A 191 -0.85 -15.43 15.30
N VAL A 192 -0.87 -14.10 15.25
CA VAL A 192 0.28 -13.24 15.60
C VAL A 192 0.11 -12.48 16.92
N GLY A 193 -1.00 -12.70 17.64
CA GLY A 193 -1.29 -12.09 18.93
C GLY A 193 -1.62 -10.59 18.86
N VAL A 194 -2.39 -10.18 17.85
CA VAL A 194 -2.89 -8.81 17.66
C VAL A 194 -4.39 -8.74 17.93
#